data_AF-A0A0R2U6Z2-F1
#
_entry.id   AF-A0A0R2U6Z2-F1
#
_cell.length_a   1.000
_cell.length_b   1.000
_cell.length_c   1.000
_cell.angle_alpha   90.00
_cell.angle_beta   90.00
_cell.angle_gamma   90.00
#
_symmetry.space_group_name_H-M   'P 1'
#
loop_
_entity.id
_entity.type
_entity.pdbx_description
1 polymer ?
#
loop_
_entity_poly.entity_id
_entity_poly.type
_entity_poly.pdbx_seq_one_letter_code
_entity_poly.pdbx_strand_id
1 'polypeptide(L)'
;MNIVKYLTFLALTCFSASTLFAESEIDQGEITIGSVWQLDRNGSSLASRSHGQVIYFLSSDAYHTYRARKFQDWDNFSAVDSRNLVRLKKNQKIKLEKSQFNNAIYAVKLLDGFHAGKTYYLIAEELKQNFIQEKDHVESV
;
A
#
# COMPACT_ATOMS: atom_id res chain seq x y z
N MET A 1 44.57 -13.81 -23.76
CA MET A 1 44.41 -13.39 -22.34
C MET A 1 43.29 -12.35 -22.30
N ASN A 2 42.28 -12.52 -21.43
CA ASN A 2 41.38 -11.47 -20.88
C ASN A 2 39.85 -11.58 -21.06
N ILE A 3 39.28 -12.36 -21.99
CA ILE A 3 37.79 -12.41 -22.11
C ILE A 3 37.09 -13.04 -20.89
N VAL A 4 37.66 -14.12 -20.35
CA VAL A 4 37.11 -14.81 -19.16
C VAL A 4 37.19 -13.91 -17.91
N LYS A 5 38.22 -13.05 -17.83
CA LYS A 5 38.38 -12.07 -16.74
C LYS A 5 37.30 -10.98 -16.79
N TYR A 6 36.93 -10.51 -17.98
CA TYR A 6 35.86 -9.52 -18.12
C TYR A 6 34.47 -10.12 -17.83
N LEU A 7 34.22 -11.37 -18.20
CA LEU A 7 33.00 -12.11 -17.85
C LEU A 7 32.86 -12.30 -16.33
N THR A 8 33.95 -12.61 -15.62
CA THR A 8 33.91 -12.70 -14.16
C THR A 8 33.70 -11.36 -13.47
N PHE A 9 34.23 -10.26 -14.03
CA PHE A 9 33.99 -8.91 -13.49
C PHE A 9 32.55 -8.42 -13.70
N LEU A 10 31.91 -8.78 -14.81
CA LEU A 10 30.51 -8.44 -15.09
C LEU A 10 29.52 -9.20 -14.19
N ALA A 11 29.81 -10.46 -13.86
CA ALA A 11 28.98 -11.24 -12.93
C ALA A 11 29.02 -10.70 -11.49
N LEU A 12 30.15 -10.13 -11.07
CA LEU A 12 30.33 -9.59 -9.72
C LEU A 12 29.60 -8.24 -9.51
N THR A 13 29.43 -7.43 -10.55
CA THR A 13 28.69 -6.15 -10.44
C THR A 13 27.18 -6.33 -10.41
N CYS A 14 26.64 -7.40 -11.01
CA CYS A 14 25.21 -7.70 -10.97
C CYS A 14 24.72 -8.16 -9.59
N PHE A 15 25.57 -8.81 -8.78
CA PHE A 15 25.17 -9.30 -7.46
C PHE A 15 25.07 -8.19 -6.40
N SER A 16 25.79 -7.07 -6.59
CA SER A 16 25.81 -5.95 -5.65
C SER A 16 24.65 -4.96 -5.81
N ALA A 17 23.89 -5.05 -6.90
CA ALA A 17 22.82 -4.10 -7.20
C ALA A 17 21.48 -4.43 -6.49
N SER A 18 21.37 -5.59 -5.84
CA SER A 18 20.11 -6.07 -5.25
C SER A 18 19.83 -5.55 -3.83
N THR A 19 20.70 -4.76 -3.22
CA THR A 19 20.58 -4.37 -1.79
C THR A 19 20.14 -2.92 -1.54
N LEU A 20 19.76 -2.16 -2.57
CA LEU A 20 19.26 -0.78 -2.40
C LEU A 20 17.73 -0.69 -2.57
N PHE A 21 17.00 -1.46 -1.76
CA PHE A 21 15.68 -1.02 -1.30
C PHE A 21 15.83 -0.72 0.19
N ALA A 22 16.33 0.48 0.50
CA ALA A 22 16.22 1.01 1.84
C ALA A 22 14.73 1.26 2.09
N GLU A 23 14.08 0.34 2.82
CA GLU A 23 12.79 0.58 3.45
C GLU A 23 13.00 1.75 4.39
N SER A 24 12.60 2.96 3.96
CA SER A 24 12.56 4.09 4.86
C SER A 24 11.48 3.76 5.89
N GLU A 25 11.88 3.34 7.08
CA GLU A 25 10.98 3.22 8.21
C GLU A 25 10.50 4.63 8.54
N ILE A 26 9.39 5.03 7.90
CA ILE A 26 8.68 6.24 8.26
C ILE A 26 8.13 5.95 9.64
N ASP A 27 8.54 6.73 10.65
CA ASP A 27 7.97 6.72 12.00
C ASP A 27 6.50 7.13 11.91
N GLN A 28 5.68 6.16 11.55
CA GLN A 28 4.25 6.31 11.48
C GLN A 28 3.73 6.02 12.86
N GLY A 29 3.16 7.04 13.48
CA GLY A 29 2.52 6.94 14.78
C GLY A 29 1.60 5.71 14.86
N GLU A 30 1.34 5.29 16.10
CA GLU A 30 0.51 4.12 16.37
C GLU A 30 -0.81 4.16 15.56
N ILE A 31 -1.10 3.09 14.82
CA ILE A 31 -2.33 2.99 14.01
C ILE A 31 -3.52 2.90 14.96
N THR A 32 -4.21 4.02 15.15
CA THR A 32 -5.38 4.11 16.00
C THR A 32 -6.66 4.10 15.17
N ILE A 33 -7.63 3.29 15.59
CA ILE A 33 -8.97 3.32 14.98
C ILE A 33 -9.60 4.69 15.23
N GLY A 34 -10.21 5.27 14.19
CA GLY A 34 -10.78 6.61 14.22
C GLY A 34 -9.84 7.70 13.69
N SER A 35 -8.55 7.41 13.52
CA SER A 35 -7.60 8.38 12.96
C SER A 35 -7.81 8.60 11.45
N VAL A 36 -7.42 9.80 11.00
CA VAL A 36 -7.50 10.23 9.60
C VAL A 36 -6.12 10.12 8.96
N TRP A 37 -6.10 9.58 7.75
CA TRP A 37 -4.87 9.33 6.99
C TRP A 37 -5.04 9.92 5.60
N GLN A 38 -4.01 10.63 5.15
CA GLN A 38 -3.96 11.22 3.82
C GLN A 38 -3.02 10.42 2.92
N LEU A 39 -3.43 10.15 1.68
CA LEU A 39 -2.57 9.50 0.69
C LEU A 39 -1.42 10.44 0.29
N ASP A 40 -0.18 10.09 0.62
CA ASP A 40 1.02 10.85 0.27
C ASP A 40 1.72 10.27 -0.96
N ARG A 41 1.90 8.95 -0.96
CA ARG A 41 2.61 8.22 -2.02
C ARG A 41 1.62 7.40 -2.84
N ASN A 42 1.95 7.19 -4.12
CA ASN A 42 1.16 6.29 -4.94
C ASN A 42 1.43 4.84 -4.51
N GLY A 43 0.40 3.99 -4.49
CA GLY A 43 0.54 2.57 -4.20
C GLY A 43 1.28 1.76 -5.27
N SER A 44 1.77 2.41 -6.32
CA SER A 44 2.68 1.83 -7.29
C SER A 44 3.79 2.83 -7.65
N SER A 45 5.04 2.36 -7.56
CA SER A 45 6.24 3.11 -7.96
C SER A 45 6.56 2.99 -9.46
N LEU A 46 6.00 1.99 -10.15
CA LEU A 46 6.22 1.78 -11.59
C LEU A 46 5.56 2.87 -12.42
N ALA A 47 6.34 3.54 -13.27
CA ALA A 47 5.89 4.60 -14.18
C ALA A 47 4.78 4.14 -15.17
N SER A 48 4.71 2.83 -15.47
CA SER A 48 3.68 2.24 -16.34
C SER A 48 2.36 1.94 -15.63
N ARG A 49 2.29 2.07 -14.30
CA ARG A 49 1.08 1.78 -13.51
C ARG A 49 0.39 3.08 -13.13
N SER A 50 -0.94 3.08 -13.20
CA SER A 50 -1.78 4.23 -12.84
C SER A 50 -1.48 4.72 -11.42
N HIS A 51 -1.13 6.00 -11.31
CA HIS A 51 -0.89 6.73 -10.07
C HIS A 51 -2.09 6.58 -9.10
N GLY A 52 -1.82 6.55 -7.80
CA GLY A 52 -2.82 6.43 -6.75
C GLY A 52 -2.76 5.12 -5.96
N GLN A 53 -3.69 4.95 -5.02
CA GLN A 53 -3.83 3.77 -4.16
C GLN A 53 -5.15 3.06 -4.48
N VAL A 54 -5.13 1.73 -4.54
CA VAL A 54 -6.36 0.94 -4.71
C VAL A 54 -6.95 0.60 -3.35
N ILE A 55 -8.25 0.80 -3.22
CA ILE A 55 -9.06 0.31 -2.10
C ILE A 55 -10.17 -0.59 -2.64
N TYR A 56 -10.61 -1.54 -1.82
CA TYR A 56 -11.51 -2.62 -2.22
C TYR A 56 -12.91 -2.37 -1.65
N PHE A 57 -13.94 -2.70 -2.44
CA PHE A 57 -15.31 -2.67 -1.95
C PHE A 57 -15.63 -3.82 -0.99
N LEU A 58 -15.01 -4.99 -1.19
CA LEU A 58 -15.18 -6.17 -0.36
C LEU A 58 -13.92 -6.47 0.46
N SER A 59 -14.11 -6.89 1.71
CA SER A 59 -12.99 -7.22 2.60
C SER A 59 -12.31 -8.53 2.21
N SER A 60 -13.05 -9.48 1.65
CA SER A 60 -12.53 -10.73 1.08
C SER A 60 -11.51 -10.45 -0.02
N ASP A 61 -11.82 -9.53 -0.93
CA ASP A 61 -10.98 -9.21 -2.08
C ASP A 61 -9.65 -8.59 -1.63
N ALA A 62 -9.71 -7.69 -0.65
CA ALA A 62 -8.54 -7.13 0.00
C ALA A 62 -7.70 -8.22 0.67
N TYR A 63 -8.34 -9.11 1.44
CA TYR A 63 -7.66 -10.18 2.17
C TYR A 63 -7.01 -11.22 1.24
N HIS A 64 -7.71 -11.60 0.18
CA HIS A 64 -7.21 -12.52 -0.83
C HIS A 64 -6.00 -11.92 -1.56
N THR A 65 -6.09 -10.63 -1.92
CA THR A 65 -4.95 -9.92 -2.53
C THR A 65 -3.77 -9.81 -1.57
N TYR A 66 -4.01 -9.54 -0.28
CA TYR A 66 -2.97 -9.54 0.74
C TYR A 66 -2.26 -10.89 0.84
N ARG A 67 -3.01 -12.00 0.90
CA ARG A 67 -2.43 -13.34 0.96
C ARG A 67 -1.69 -13.70 -0.32
N ALA A 68 -2.23 -13.38 -1.49
CA ALA A 68 -1.58 -13.63 -2.77
C ALA A 68 -0.20 -12.97 -2.84
N ARG A 69 -0.10 -11.71 -2.42
CA ARG A 69 1.18 -10.98 -2.34
C ARG A 69 2.12 -11.57 -1.29
N LYS A 70 1.60 -11.94 -0.12
CA LYS A 70 2.41 -12.50 0.98
C LYS A 70 3.03 -13.85 0.63
N PHE A 71 2.29 -14.71 -0.06
CA PHE A 71 2.71 -16.08 -0.38
C PHE A 71 3.18 -16.26 -1.84
N GLN A 72 3.12 -15.20 -2.66
CA GLN A 72 3.45 -15.24 -4.09
C GLN A 72 2.67 -16.31 -4.87
N ASP A 73 1.46 -16.59 -4.41
CA ASP A 73 0.54 -17.55 -5.00
C ASP A 73 -0.63 -16.75 -5.52
N TRP A 74 -0.78 -16.64 -6.84
CA TRP A 74 -1.88 -15.89 -7.47
C TRP A 74 -2.96 -16.81 -8.03
N ASP A 75 -2.68 -18.11 -8.14
CA ASP A 75 -3.58 -19.09 -8.74
C ASP A 75 -4.70 -19.47 -7.78
N ASN A 76 -4.42 -19.48 -6.47
CA ASN A 76 -5.39 -19.83 -5.43
C ASN A 76 -6.25 -18.65 -4.98
N PHE A 77 -6.03 -17.43 -5.46
CA PHE A 77 -6.80 -16.25 -5.08
C PHE A 77 -7.61 -15.71 -6.26
N SER A 78 -8.93 -15.58 -6.04
CA SER A 78 -9.88 -15.09 -7.03
C SER A 78 -9.47 -13.75 -7.64
N ALA A 79 -9.56 -13.64 -8.96
CA ALA A 79 -9.45 -12.37 -9.67
C ALA A 79 -10.49 -11.38 -9.10
N VAL A 80 -10.01 -10.21 -8.66
CA VAL A 80 -10.88 -9.15 -8.15
C VAL A 80 -11.53 -8.43 -9.32
N ASP A 81 -12.85 -8.26 -9.28
CA ASP A 81 -13.58 -7.48 -10.28
C ASP A 81 -13.12 -6.01 -10.20
N SER A 82 -12.70 -5.46 -11.33
CA SER A 82 -12.23 -4.07 -11.42
C SER A 82 -13.31 -3.06 -11.03
N ARG A 83 -14.60 -3.41 -11.16
CA ARG A 83 -15.73 -2.58 -10.73
C ARG A 83 -15.84 -2.43 -9.22
N ASN A 84 -15.26 -3.38 -8.47
CA ASN A 84 -15.22 -3.38 -7.01
C ASN A 84 -13.97 -2.68 -6.47
N LEU A 85 -13.18 -2.04 -7.33
CA LEU A 85 -11.98 -1.30 -6.97
C LEU A 85 -12.23 0.19 -7.10
N VAL A 86 -11.83 0.95 -6.08
CA VAL A 86 -11.76 2.40 -6.17
C VAL A 86 -10.30 2.82 -6.10
N ARG A 87 -9.89 3.74 -6.97
CA ARG A 87 -8.53 4.28 -6.98
C ARG A 87 -8.53 5.67 -6.35
N LEU A 88 -7.86 5.78 -5.22
CA LEU A 88 -7.61 7.02 -4.52
C LEU A 88 -6.54 7.84 -5.24
N LYS A 89 -6.79 9.14 -5.36
CA LYS A 89 -5.83 10.13 -5.84
C LYS A 89 -5.00 10.67 -4.68
N LYS A 90 -3.82 11.20 -5.00
CA LYS A 90 -2.95 11.88 -4.03
C LYS A 90 -3.73 12.96 -3.26
N ASN A 91 -3.43 13.12 -1.98
CA ASN A 91 -4.08 14.02 -1.03
C ASN A 91 -5.53 13.68 -0.65
N GLN A 92 -6.11 12.58 -1.14
CA GLN A 92 -7.40 12.12 -0.62
C GLN A 92 -7.25 11.53 0.77
N LYS A 93 -8.25 11.79 1.62
CA LYS A 93 -8.24 11.37 3.01
C LYS A 93 -9.18 10.20 3.26
N ILE A 94 -8.76 9.33 4.16
CA ILE A 94 -9.52 8.19 4.65
C ILE A 94 -9.55 8.22 6.18
N LYS A 95 -10.63 7.71 6.77
CA LYS A 95 -10.75 7.51 8.21
C LYS A 95 -10.78 6.02 8.52
N LEU A 96 -9.95 5.57 9.46
CA LEU A 96 -9.96 4.19 9.93
C LEU A 96 -11.21 3.92 10.78
N GLU A 97 -11.99 2.89 10.43
CA GLU A 97 -13.20 2.53 11.16
C GLU A 97 -13.02 1.26 11.98
N LYS A 98 -12.46 0.20 11.40
CA LYS A 98 -12.30 -1.11 12.06
C LYS A 98 -11.11 -1.87 11.51
N SER A 99 -10.53 -2.74 12.32
CA SER A 99 -9.55 -3.74 11.89
C SER A 99 -10.22 -5.10 11.63
N GLN A 100 -9.74 -5.84 10.64
CA GLN A 100 -10.19 -7.18 10.28
C GLN A 100 -9.01 -8.10 9.96
N PHE A 101 -9.25 -9.42 10.00
CA PHE A 101 -8.28 -10.46 9.65
C PHE A 101 -6.94 -10.31 10.38
N ASN A 102 -6.97 -10.19 11.72
CA ASN A 102 -5.79 -10.02 12.57
C ASN A 102 -4.93 -8.81 12.16
N ASN A 103 -5.57 -7.65 11.97
CA ASN A 103 -4.90 -6.39 11.57
C ASN A 103 -4.23 -6.42 10.20
N ALA A 104 -4.61 -7.39 9.34
CA ALA A 104 -4.14 -7.41 7.96
C ALA A 104 -4.92 -6.42 7.08
N ILE A 105 -6.21 -6.20 7.35
CA ILE A 105 -7.10 -5.35 6.55
C ILE A 105 -7.78 -4.34 7.46
N TYR A 106 -7.87 -3.09 7.02
CA TYR A 106 -8.65 -2.05 7.67
C TYR A 106 -9.89 -1.70 6.87
N ALA A 107 -11.03 -1.59 7.54
CA ALA A 107 -12.20 -0.90 7.03
C ALA A 107 -11.97 0.60 7.15
N VAL A 108 -12.10 1.32 6.04
CA VAL A 108 -11.80 2.74 5.93
C VAL A 108 -12.96 3.48 5.29
N LYS A 109 -13.33 4.63 5.85
CA LYS A 109 -14.31 5.52 5.26
C LYS A 109 -13.61 6.56 4.41
N LEU A 110 -14.02 6.68 3.15
CA LEU A 110 -13.50 7.73 2.28
C LEU A 110 -14.11 9.08 2.67
N LEU A 111 -13.27 10.08 2.96
CA LEU A 111 -13.73 11.41 3.38
C LEU A 111 -13.97 12.33 2.18
N ASP A 112 -13.18 12.17 1.10
CA ASP A 112 -13.17 13.08 -0.03
C ASP A 112 -13.42 12.41 -1.39
N GLY A 113 -13.96 13.19 -2.33
CA GLY A 113 -14.16 12.79 -3.73
C GLY A 113 -15.54 12.19 -4.03
N PHE A 114 -15.72 11.71 -5.26
CA PHE A 114 -17.00 11.22 -5.77
C PHE A 114 -17.56 10.02 -4.98
N HIS A 115 -16.66 9.22 -4.41
CA HIS A 115 -16.99 8.00 -3.68
C HIS A 115 -17.02 8.20 -2.15
N ALA A 116 -16.99 9.45 -1.69
CA ALA A 116 -16.97 9.81 -0.27
C ALA A 116 -18.21 9.28 0.48
N GLY A 117 -18.04 9.08 1.79
CA GLY A 117 -19.09 8.64 2.70
C GLY A 117 -19.31 7.13 2.74
N LYS A 118 -18.71 6.36 1.81
CA LYS A 118 -18.78 4.90 1.79
C LYS A 118 -17.58 4.26 2.50
N THR A 119 -17.79 3.07 3.05
CA THR A 119 -16.74 2.23 3.64
C THR A 119 -16.13 1.33 2.57
N TYR A 120 -14.81 1.24 2.59
CA TYR A 120 -13.97 0.39 1.74
C TYR A 120 -12.97 -0.36 2.61
N TYR A 121 -12.14 -1.18 1.98
CA TYR A 121 -11.14 -1.99 2.65
C TYR A 121 -9.75 -1.69 2.08
N LEU A 122 -8.77 -1.57 2.96
CA LEU A 122 -7.38 -1.26 2.63
C LEU A 122 -6.47 -2.27 3.32
N ILE A 123 -5.43 -2.71 2.61
CA ILE A 123 -4.42 -3.62 3.16
C ILE A 123 -3.54 -2.82 4.13
N ALA A 124 -3.30 -3.35 5.33
CA ALA A 124 -2.59 -2.65 6.40
C ALA A 124 -1.16 -2.24 6.02
N GLU A 125 -0.46 -3.05 5.23
CA GLU A 125 0.87 -2.73 4.73
C GLU A 125 0.85 -1.52 3.79
N GLU A 126 -0.17 -1.41 2.93
CA GLU A 126 -0.31 -0.27 2.01
C GLU A 126 -0.67 1.02 2.76
N LEU A 127 -1.46 0.91 3.83
CA LEU A 127 -1.70 2.04 4.74
C LEU A 127 -0.35 2.55 5.28
N LYS A 128 0.47 1.62 5.77
CA LYS A 128 1.79 1.92 6.34
C LYS A 128 2.82 2.44 5.34
N GLN A 129 2.69 2.12 4.06
CA GLN A 129 3.69 2.55 3.07
C GLN A 129 3.30 3.85 2.38
N ASN A 130 1.99 4.08 2.19
CA ASN A 130 1.52 5.09 1.23
C ASN A 130 0.82 6.28 1.88
N PHE A 131 0.46 6.20 3.15
CA PHE A 131 -0.32 7.23 3.83
C PHE A 131 0.47 7.90 4.96
N ILE A 132 0.08 9.13 5.26
CA ILE A 132 0.55 9.89 6.41
C ILE A 132 -0.66 10.14 7.31
N GLN A 133 -0.53 9.85 8.60
CA GLN A 133 -1.54 10.14 9.60
C GLN A 133 -1.63 11.65 9.81
N GLU A 134 -2.84 12.20 9.73
CA GLU A 134 -3.06 13.59 10.15
C GLU A 134 -2.97 13.61 11.67
N LYS A 135 -1.96 14.33 12.20
CA LYS A 135 -1.93 14.66 13.61
C LYS A 135 -2.97 15.77 13.80
N ASP A 136 -3.97 15.52 14.62
CA ASP A 136 -4.84 16.58 15.09
C ASP A 136 -3.94 17.63 15.77
N HIS A 137 -3.83 18.82 15.18
CA HIS A 137 -3.32 19.98 15.87
C HIS A 137 -4.35 20.28 16.97
N VAL A 138 -4.17 19.67 18.14
CA VAL A 138 -4.87 20.12 19.34
C VAL A 138 -4.27 21.48 19.65
N GLU A 139 -4.90 22.56 19.16
CA GLU A 139 -4.74 23.88 19.75
C GLU A 139 -5.11 23.73 21.24
N SER A 140 -4.08 23.65 22.09
CA SER A 140 -4.24 23.84 23.51
C SER A 140 -4.69 25.28 23.73
N VAL A 141 -5.98 25.45 23.99
CA VAL A 141 -6.59 26.69 24.50
C VAL A 141 -6.06 26.97 25.91
#